data_AF-A0A0K2YM40-F1
#
_entry.id   AF-A0A0K2YM40-F1
#
_cell.length_a   1.000
_cell.length_b   1.000
_cell.length_c   1.000
_cell.angle_alpha   90.00
_cell.angle_beta   90.00
_cell.angle_gamma   90.00
#
_symmetry.space_group_name_H-M   'P 1'
#
loop_
_entity.id
_entity.type
_entity.pdbx_description
1 polymer ?
#
loop_
_entity_poly.entity_id
_entity_poly.type
_entity_poly.pdbx_seq_one_letter_code
_entity_poly.pdbx_strand_id
1 'polypeptide(L)'
;MQPRKTAKLLAALALSAALASACATDRGGDAGVPTSGGSGDTASASASDTDFGTLASPCGAGDAKGATDQGVSDTEIKIGYGDDRGYAQSPGLNKEMSDAVSAMIDWCNEQGGINGRTIVGTDYDAAMTQANTVMQEACRSEFMMVGHGFAMDQTAEQTRVACNMAAVPGFTVSPDAANGPMTYQGVPFPVDYANGAAWFQMAQLHPDMLNDFDLVGSTMPTIITSLAKTRSMAEAAGFKLKDCGVTINYQGEPTYVPFAEKYKQCGVKGLWTSRSPVPNEFNFFKAIDQVGMDPIIFGEATWYGSSAQAFNKESGLLNNLNADMTFQMLENADKVPAVAKYKELIEAEGGKTALLGMQSTSSFLLWATAAKECGSDLTRQCMVTELSKIHEWDGGGLHAVTDPGKNMPATCGLMVGLEGAQYTQVFPAESAEFECNDKYLIKTDAATWGTELGPDRVSTKYLGPNVIKPQV
;
A
#
# COMPACT_ATOMS: atom_id res chain seq x y z
N MET A 1 42.99 41.93 39.71
CA MET A 1 41.82 41.45 38.93
C MET A 1 42.29 40.29 38.07
N GLN A 2 41.66 39.12 38.21
CA GLN A 2 41.90 37.93 37.37
C GLN A 2 41.38 38.16 35.94
N PRO A 3 41.78 37.35 34.94
CA PRO A 3 41.13 36.05 34.72
C PRO A 3 42.11 34.88 34.57
N ARG A 4 41.72 33.75 35.17
CA ARG A 4 42.32 32.42 34.97
C ARG A 4 41.79 31.79 33.69
N LYS A 5 42.68 31.34 32.81
CA LYS A 5 42.39 30.28 31.83
C LYS A 5 42.60 28.93 32.53
N THR A 6 41.60 28.07 32.50
CA THR A 6 41.75 26.66 32.89
C THR A 6 41.49 25.78 31.68
N ALA A 7 42.60 25.27 31.14
CA ALA A 7 42.63 24.04 30.37
C ALA A 7 42.28 22.86 31.30
N LYS A 8 41.53 21.88 30.81
CA LYS A 8 41.48 20.54 31.40
C LYS A 8 41.89 19.51 30.36
N LEU A 9 42.88 18.73 30.78
CA LEU A 9 43.54 17.66 30.08
C LEU A 9 42.59 16.48 29.81
N LEU A 10 42.91 15.84 28.68
CA LEU A 10 42.54 14.51 28.24
C LEU A 10 42.88 13.43 29.28
N ALA A 11 41.97 12.47 29.44
CA ALA A 11 42.29 11.13 29.91
C ALA A 11 41.67 10.13 28.91
N ALA A 12 42.52 9.57 28.07
CA ALA A 12 42.22 8.41 27.26
C ALA A 12 42.50 7.15 28.08
N LEU A 13 41.54 6.24 28.15
CA LEU A 13 41.81 4.82 28.39
C LEU A 13 41.08 4.03 27.32
N ALA A 14 41.89 3.38 26.49
CA ALA A 14 41.47 2.44 25.47
C ALA A 14 41.18 1.08 26.10
N LEU A 15 40.11 0.43 25.65
CA LEU A 15 40.09 -1.02 25.46
C LEU A 15 39.21 -1.35 24.25
N SER A 16 39.79 -2.17 23.40
CA SER A 16 39.48 -2.51 22.02
C SER A 16 38.51 -3.68 21.89
N ALA A 17 37.64 -3.65 20.88
CA ALA A 17 37.21 -4.83 20.15
C ALA A 17 36.85 -4.44 18.71
N ALA A 18 37.64 -4.92 17.77
CA ALA A 18 37.40 -4.83 16.35
C ALA A 18 36.32 -5.85 15.94
N LEU A 19 35.36 -5.43 15.13
CA LEU A 19 34.58 -6.33 14.29
C LEU A 19 34.74 -5.86 12.85
N ALA A 20 35.55 -6.64 12.13
CA ALA A 20 35.76 -6.50 10.70
C ALA A 20 34.46 -6.86 9.97
N SER A 21 34.07 -5.98 9.07
CA SER A 21 33.19 -6.27 7.94
C SER A 21 33.82 -7.39 7.08
N ALA A 22 33.04 -8.42 6.79
CA ALA A 22 33.37 -9.41 5.77
C ALA A 22 32.14 -9.65 4.91
N CYS A 23 32.16 -9.09 3.70
CA CYS A 23 31.36 -9.54 2.58
C CYS A 23 31.95 -10.84 2.01
N ALA A 24 31.04 -11.68 1.50
CA ALA A 24 31.21 -12.69 0.45
C ALA A 24 32.18 -13.88 0.66
N THR A 25 31.64 -15.10 0.55
CA THR A 25 32.12 -16.10 -0.44
C THR A 25 31.07 -17.18 -0.70
N ASP A 26 30.82 -17.36 -2.00
CA ASP A 26 30.12 -18.44 -2.71
C ASP A 26 30.80 -19.82 -2.70
N ARG A 27 30.03 -20.80 -3.22
CA ARG A 27 30.36 -22.12 -3.83
C ARG A 27 29.90 -23.34 -3.00
N GLY A 28 29.15 -24.33 -3.51
CA GLY A 28 28.71 -24.68 -4.87
C GLY A 28 28.72 -26.23 -5.05
N GLY A 29 27.83 -26.79 -5.87
CA GLY A 29 28.07 -28.08 -6.57
C GLY A 29 27.12 -29.27 -6.35
N ASP A 30 25.97 -29.22 -7.04
CA ASP A 30 25.32 -30.20 -7.95
C ASP A 30 25.42 -31.75 -7.80
N ALA A 31 24.27 -32.42 -8.03
CA ALA A 31 24.13 -33.71 -8.73
C ALA A 31 22.64 -34.00 -9.04
N GLY A 32 22.26 -34.01 -10.32
CA GLY A 32 20.91 -34.30 -10.80
C GLY A 32 20.55 -35.78 -10.94
N VAL A 33 19.24 -36.06 -11.15
CA VAL A 33 18.69 -37.23 -11.86
C VAL A 33 17.34 -36.83 -12.49
N PRO A 34 17.05 -37.17 -13.76
CA PRO A 34 15.79 -36.87 -14.43
C PRO A 34 14.75 -37.98 -14.21
N THR A 35 13.46 -37.64 -14.15
CA THR A 35 12.40 -38.61 -14.47
C THR A 35 11.30 -37.95 -15.29
N SER A 36 10.96 -38.61 -16.40
CA SER A 36 9.89 -38.32 -17.33
C SER A 36 8.67 -39.20 -17.02
N GLY A 37 7.45 -38.68 -17.21
CA GLY A 37 6.23 -39.50 -17.09
C GLY A 37 4.87 -38.76 -17.09
N GLY A 38 4.50 -38.18 -18.23
CA GLY A 38 3.15 -38.24 -18.86
C GLY A 38 1.83 -37.94 -18.11
N SER A 39 1.26 -36.79 -18.47
CA SER A 39 -0.12 -36.52 -18.97
C SER A 39 -1.35 -36.50 -18.06
N GLY A 40 -2.01 -35.33 -18.09
CA GLY A 40 -3.40 -35.08 -17.70
C GLY A 40 -3.76 -33.60 -17.88
N ASP A 41 -3.96 -33.17 -19.13
CA ASP A 41 -4.19 -31.78 -19.56
C ASP A 41 -5.45 -31.12 -18.95
N THR A 42 -5.25 -29.98 -18.31
CA THR A 42 -6.13 -28.81 -18.44
C THR A 42 -5.21 -27.62 -18.75
N ALA A 43 -5.31 -27.10 -19.97
CA ALA A 43 -4.43 -26.04 -20.46
C ALA A 43 -4.78 -24.71 -19.79
N SER A 44 -4.11 -24.40 -18.68
CA SER A 44 -3.80 -23.01 -18.33
C SER A 44 -2.91 -22.46 -19.44
N ALA A 45 -3.32 -21.36 -20.07
CA ALA A 45 -2.44 -20.65 -20.99
C ALA A 45 -1.14 -20.33 -20.23
N SER A 46 -0.03 -20.92 -20.68
CA SER A 46 1.30 -20.55 -20.20
C SER A 46 1.50 -19.07 -20.51
N ALA A 47 1.54 -18.24 -19.47
CA ALA A 47 1.94 -16.84 -19.58
C ALA A 47 3.26 -16.78 -20.38
N SER A 48 3.35 -15.88 -21.35
CA SER A 48 4.64 -15.64 -21.99
C SER A 48 5.62 -15.11 -20.94
N ASP A 49 6.92 -15.34 -21.11
CA ASP A 49 7.96 -14.91 -20.15
C ASP A 49 7.94 -13.37 -19.91
N THR A 50 7.30 -12.64 -20.84
CA THR A 50 7.12 -11.19 -20.84
C THR A 50 5.85 -10.69 -20.17
N ASP A 51 4.84 -11.53 -19.92
CA ASP A 51 3.58 -11.09 -19.30
C ASP A 51 3.72 -10.88 -17.78
N PHE A 52 2.81 -10.10 -17.19
CA PHE A 52 2.72 -9.93 -15.74
C PHE A 52 1.49 -10.66 -15.20
N GLY A 53 1.68 -11.90 -14.73
CA GLY A 53 0.56 -12.72 -14.28
C GLY A 53 -0.43 -13.00 -15.41
N THR A 54 -1.68 -12.56 -15.25
CA THR A 54 -2.72 -12.65 -16.31
C THR A 54 -2.75 -11.45 -17.24
N LEU A 55 -2.00 -10.38 -16.93
CA LEU A 55 -1.95 -9.16 -17.72
C LEU A 55 -0.91 -9.29 -18.84
N ALA A 56 -1.35 -9.13 -20.08
CA ALA A 56 -0.45 -9.00 -21.22
C ALA A 56 0.48 -7.80 -21.03
N SER A 57 1.76 -7.95 -21.34
CA SER A 57 2.72 -6.87 -21.09
C SER A 57 2.30 -5.53 -21.73
N PRO A 58 2.21 -4.44 -20.94
CA PRO A 58 2.06 -3.10 -21.51
C PRO A 58 3.37 -2.57 -22.10
N CYS A 59 4.47 -3.28 -21.89
CA CYS A 59 5.81 -2.92 -22.33
C CYS A 59 6.15 -3.59 -23.66
N GLY A 60 7.05 -2.97 -24.41
CA GLY A 60 7.45 -3.45 -25.72
C GLY A 60 8.17 -2.39 -26.54
N ALA A 61 8.96 -2.88 -27.49
CA ALA A 61 9.50 -2.07 -28.56
C ALA A 61 8.40 -1.33 -29.33
N GLY A 62 8.77 -0.23 -29.96
CA GLY A 62 7.90 0.58 -30.80
C GLY A 62 8.69 1.70 -31.45
N ASP A 63 8.02 2.48 -32.28
CA ASP A 63 8.62 3.56 -33.05
C ASP A 63 8.03 4.93 -32.70
N ALA A 64 7.40 5.07 -31.53
CA ALA A 64 6.73 6.30 -31.14
C ALA A 64 7.67 7.52 -31.19
N LYS A 65 7.08 8.69 -31.48
CA LYS A 65 7.81 9.95 -31.71
C LYS A 65 7.10 11.12 -31.06
N GLY A 66 7.84 12.21 -30.90
CA GLY A 66 7.37 13.50 -30.40
C GLY A 66 7.78 13.75 -28.95
N ALA A 67 8.28 14.96 -28.69
CA ALA A 67 8.31 15.57 -27.36
C ALA A 67 6.94 16.20 -27.07
N THR A 68 5.95 15.35 -26.83
CA THR A 68 4.53 15.69 -26.78
C THR A 68 4.10 16.39 -25.49
N ASP A 69 4.84 16.22 -24.40
CA ASP A 69 4.58 16.84 -23.10
C ASP A 69 5.89 16.96 -22.29
N GLN A 70 5.86 17.67 -21.16
CA GLN A 70 6.95 17.68 -20.20
C GLN A 70 7.33 16.25 -19.80
N GLY A 71 8.62 15.95 -19.80
CA GLY A 71 9.12 14.62 -19.43
C GLY A 71 8.95 13.56 -20.52
N VAL A 72 8.36 13.87 -21.68
CA VAL A 72 8.25 12.95 -22.82
C VAL A 72 9.16 13.40 -23.96
N SER A 73 9.89 12.47 -24.55
CA SER A 73 10.70 12.67 -25.75
C SER A 73 10.48 11.54 -26.76
N ASP A 74 11.22 11.55 -27.86
CA ASP A 74 11.21 10.45 -28.84
C ASP A 74 11.69 9.11 -28.24
N THR A 75 12.46 9.16 -27.15
CA THR A 75 13.15 7.99 -26.60
C THR A 75 12.88 7.76 -25.13
N GLU A 76 12.31 8.73 -24.41
CA GLU A 76 12.19 8.68 -22.95
C GLU A 76 10.82 9.13 -22.45
N ILE A 77 10.38 8.53 -21.34
CA ILE A 77 9.27 8.99 -20.50
C ILE A 77 9.79 9.14 -19.07
N LYS A 78 9.76 10.35 -18.53
CA LYS A 78 10.23 10.66 -17.17
C LYS A 78 9.10 10.58 -16.16
N ILE A 79 9.26 9.76 -15.13
CA ILE A 79 8.26 9.63 -14.06
C ILE A 79 8.89 9.87 -12.68
N GLY A 80 8.13 10.47 -11.78
CA GLY A 80 8.46 10.50 -10.37
C GLY A 80 7.79 9.34 -9.63
N TYR A 81 8.51 8.70 -8.73
CA TYR A 81 7.98 7.73 -7.78
C TYR A 81 8.64 7.93 -6.42
N GLY A 82 8.22 7.22 -5.38
CA GLY A 82 8.88 7.34 -4.09
C GLY A 82 8.03 6.98 -2.89
N ASP A 83 8.62 7.17 -1.71
CA ASP A 83 8.09 6.75 -0.43
C ASP A 83 8.52 7.70 0.72
N ASP A 84 8.38 7.24 1.96
CA ASP A 84 8.70 7.98 3.18
C ASP A 84 9.90 7.40 3.96
N ARG A 85 10.79 6.64 3.30
CA ARG A 85 11.86 5.87 3.95
C ARG A 85 12.80 6.69 4.83
N GLY A 86 12.98 7.98 4.53
CA GLY A 86 13.80 8.91 5.32
C GLY A 86 13.16 9.35 6.64
N TYR A 87 11.93 8.92 6.95
CA TYR A 87 11.25 9.32 8.18
C TYR A 87 11.96 8.79 9.43
N ALA A 88 12.52 9.71 10.22
CA ALA A 88 13.40 9.37 11.34
C ALA A 88 12.74 8.50 12.44
N GLN A 89 11.42 8.59 12.62
CA GLN A 89 10.72 7.78 13.64
C GLN A 89 10.32 6.38 13.12
N SER A 90 10.39 6.14 11.81
CA SER A 90 10.18 4.83 11.19
C SER A 90 11.11 4.69 9.97
N PRO A 91 12.43 4.46 10.19
CA PRO A 91 13.38 4.33 9.09
C PRO A 91 12.99 3.19 8.14
N GLY A 92 12.99 3.47 6.83
CA GLY A 92 12.58 2.52 5.80
C GLY A 92 11.06 2.42 5.60
N LEU A 93 10.28 3.36 6.15
CA LEU A 93 8.83 3.44 5.95
C LEU A 93 8.47 3.40 4.47
N ASN A 94 7.66 2.41 4.08
CA ASN A 94 7.15 2.20 2.73
C ASN A 94 8.22 1.93 1.64
N LYS A 95 9.48 1.64 1.99
CA LYS A 95 10.57 1.42 1.03
C LYS A 95 10.26 0.36 -0.05
N GLU A 96 9.45 -0.63 0.28
CA GLU A 96 8.95 -1.63 -0.68
C GLU A 96 8.27 -1.03 -1.92
N MET A 97 7.72 0.19 -1.82
CA MET A 97 7.06 0.86 -2.93
C MET A 97 8.07 1.34 -3.97
N SER A 98 9.14 2.01 -3.54
CA SER A 98 10.21 2.44 -4.46
C SER A 98 10.94 1.26 -5.06
N ASP A 99 11.21 0.22 -4.24
CA ASP A 99 11.84 -1.01 -4.71
C ASP A 99 11.00 -1.66 -5.81
N ALA A 100 9.68 -1.69 -5.63
CA ALA A 100 8.76 -2.22 -6.62
C ALA A 100 8.72 -1.40 -7.91
N VAL A 101 8.60 -0.08 -7.84
CA VAL A 101 8.59 0.74 -9.06
C VAL A 101 9.92 0.68 -9.80
N SER A 102 11.05 0.65 -9.09
CA SER A 102 12.37 0.49 -9.71
C SER A 102 12.46 -0.82 -10.51
N ALA A 103 12.12 -1.95 -9.89
CA ALA A 103 12.15 -3.25 -10.56
C ALA A 103 11.19 -3.31 -11.77
N MET A 104 10.03 -2.64 -11.68
CA MET A 104 9.08 -2.57 -12.79
C MET A 104 9.56 -1.69 -13.94
N ILE A 105 10.31 -0.61 -13.66
CA ILE A 105 10.97 0.20 -14.68
C ILE A 105 11.98 -0.65 -15.45
N ASP A 106 12.82 -1.40 -14.74
CA ASP A 106 13.84 -2.26 -15.35
C ASP A 106 13.18 -3.37 -16.19
N TRP A 107 12.22 -4.09 -15.63
CA TRP A 107 11.43 -5.11 -16.35
C TRP A 107 10.77 -4.57 -17.63
N CYS A 108 10.23 -3.34 -17.58
CA CYS A 108 9.59 -2.75 -18.75
C CYS A 108 10.61 -2.30 -19.80
N ASN A 109 11.74 -1.73 -19.35
CA ASN A 109 12.81 -1.26 -20.22
C ASN A 109 13.54 -2.40 -20.94
N GLU A 110 13.71 -3.56 -20.28
CA GLU A 110 14.25 -4.77 -20.90
C GLU A 110 13.41 -5.25 -22.09
N GLN A 111 12.12 -4.97 -22.08
CA GLN A 111 11.19 -5.29 -23.18
C GLN A 111 11.17 -4.22 -24.29
N GLY A 112 11.94 -3.14 -24.15
CA GLY A 112 11.97 -2.01 -25.08
C GLY A 112 11.18 -0.78 -24.62
N GLY A 113 10.75 -0.74 -23.35
CA GLY A 113 10.05 0.40 -22.76
C GLY A 113 8.55 0.41 -23.10
N ILE A 114 7.95 1.60 -23.23
CA ILE A 114 6.53 1.74 -23.65
C ILE A 114 6.50 2.36 -25.03
N ASN A 115 6.00 1.61 -26.01
CA ASN A 115 6.00 2.00 -27.42
C ASN A 115 7.40 2.42 -27.92
N GLY A 116 8.46 1.78 -27.42
CA GLY A 116 9.84 2.08 -27.78
C GLY A 116 10.50 3.23 -27.01
N ARG A 117 9.81 3.83 -26.03
CA ARG A 117 10.39 4.85 -25.14
C ARG A 117 10.84 4.23 -23.82
N THR A 118 12.10 4.42 -23.47
CA THR A 118 12.66 4.05 -22.17
C THR A 118 12.01 4.85 -21.05
N ILE A 119 11.68 4.20 -19.96
CA ILE A 119 11.18 4.86 -18.76
C ILE A 119 12.37 5.28 -17.91
N VAL A 120 12.40 6.55 -17.51
CA VAL A 120 13.42 7.12 -16.62
C VAL A 120 12.73 7.55 -15.33
N GLY A 121 12.95 6.82 -14.25
CA GLY A 121 12.35 7.10 -12.96
C GLY A 121 13.23 7.97 -12.07
N THR A 122 12.62 8.94 -11.40
CA THR A 122 13.22 9.67 -10.28
C THR A 122 12.62 9.15 -8.97
N ASP A 123 13.45 8.54 -8.13
CA ASP A 123 13.06 8.03 -6.81
C ASP A 123 13.14 9.14 -5.74
N TYR A 124 11.99 9.56 -5.24
CA TYR A 124 11.86 10.61 -4.22
C TYR A 124 11.72 10.02 -2.81
N ASP A 125 12.24 10.74 -1.83
CA ASP A 125 12.04 10.47 -0.40
C ASP A 125 11.33 11.67 0.23
N ALA A 126 10.05 11.50 0.52
CA ALA A 126 9.25 12.53 1.17
C ALA A 126 9.48 12.57 2.69
N ALA A 127 10.14 11.57 3.28
CA ALA A 127 10.41 11.48 4.73
C ALA A 127 9.20 11.89 5.59
N MET A 128 7.98 11.56 5.11
CA MET A 128 6.66 11.96 5.59
C MET A 128 6.36 13.47 5.55
N THR A 129 7.31 14.35 5.84
CA THR A 129 7.07 15.80 6.03
C THR A 129 7.48 16.66 4.83
N GLN A 130 8.12 16.08 3.83
CA GLN A 130 8.65 16.74 2.64
C GLN A 130 7.84 16.45 1.37
N ALA A 131 6.64 15.87 1.47
CA ALA A 131 5.81 15.53 0.31
C ALA A 131 5.57 16.74 -0.63
N ASN A 132 5.35 17.94 -0.07
CA ASN A 132 5.24 19.16 -0.89
C ASN A 132 6.55 19.56 -1.59
N THR A 133 7.69 19.43 -0.90
CA THR A 133 9.02 19.72 -1.48
C THR A 133 9.30 18.78 -2.65
N VAL A 134 9.07 17.49 -2.45
CA VAL A 134 9.16 16.47 -3.51
C VAL A 134 8.27 16.84 -4.70
N MET A 135 7.02 17.22 -4.45
CA MET A 135 6.10 17.61 -5.53
C MET A 135 6.59 18.84 -6.30
N GLN A 136 7.18 19.84 -5.62
CA GLN A 136 7.78 21.00 -6.28
C GLN A 136 8.97 20.64 -7.17
N GLU A 137 9.73 19.61 -6.80
CA GLU A 137 10.82 19.09 -7.62
C GLU A 137 10.27 18.32 -8.82
N ALA A 138 9.34 17.39 -8.59
CA ALA A 138 8.71 16.58 -9.63
C ALA A 138 8.01 17.44 -10.70
N CYS A 139 7.33 18.51 -10.30
CA CYS A 139 6.67 19.45 -11.22
C CYS A 139 7.62 20.06 -12.28
N ARG A 140 8.94 20.05 -12.06
CA ARG A 140 9.92 20.69 -12.97
C ARG A 140 10.30 19.82 -14.16
N SER A 141 10.21 18.50 -14.03
CA SER A 141 10.79 17.57 -15.01
C SER A 141 9.89 16.38 -15.31
N GLU A 142 9.11 15.92 -14.35
CA GLU A 142 8.39 14.66 -14.49
C GLU A 142 7.15 14.84 -15.35
N PHE A 143 6.86 13.81 -16.15
CA PHE A 143 5.62 13.69 -16.89
C PHE A 143 4.45 13.39 -15.94
N MET A 144 4.61 12.39 -15.09
CA MET A 144 3.60 11.96 -14.11
C MET A 144 4.28 11.44 -12.83
N MET A 145 3.51 11.41 -11.75
CA MET A 145 3.86 10.65 -10.55
C MET A 145 3.23 9.24 -10.63
N VAL A 146 4.01 8.17 -10.44
CA VAL A 146 3.57 6.79 -10.65
C VAL A 146 4.05 5.90 -9.52
N GLY A 147 3.15 5.10 -8.92
CA GLY A 147 3.47 4.12 -7.88
C GLY A 147 3.98 4.69 -6.55
N HIS A 148 4.01 6.02 -6.38
CA HIS A 148 4.42 6.65 -5.12
C HIS A 148 3.38 6.48 -4.00
N GLY A 149 3.82 6.64 -2.75
CA GLY A 149 2.94 6.73 -1.58
C GLY A 149 3.54 7.63 -0.51
N PHE A 150 2.88 8.76 -0.25
CA PHE A 150 3.29 9.72 0.78
C PHE A 150 2.22 9.82 1.86
N ALA A 151 2.56 9.54 3.11
CA ALA A 151 1.59 9.49 4.20
C ALA A 151 0.95 10.86 4.53
N MET A 152 1.57 11.96 4.13
CA MET A 152 1.06 13.34 4.28
C MET A 152 0.76 14.01 2.93
N ASP A 153 0.15 13.26 2.01
CA ASP A 153 -0.21 13.71 0.66
C ASP A 153 -1.04 15.01 0.62
N GLN A 154 -1.84 15.31 1.65
CA GLN A 154 -2.61 16.56 1.74
C GLN A 154 -1.75 17.82 1.63
N THR A 155 -0.47 17.71 1.98
CA THR A 155 0.48 18.84 1.91
C THR A 155 0.95 19.12 0.49
N ALA A 156 0.86 18.13 -0.40
CA ALA A 156 1.38 18.19 -1.77
C ALA A 156 0.31 18.45 -2.83
N GLU A 157 -0.96 18.10 -2.57
CA GLU A 157 -2.03 18.13 -3.57
C GLU A 157 -2.22 19.50 -4.25
N GLN A 158 -2.15 20.60 -3.50
CA GLN A 158 -2.25 21.94 -4.08
C GLN A 158 -1.14 22.18 -5.11
N THR A 159 0.09 21.81 -4.80
CA THR A 159 1.25 21.96 -5.69
C THR A 159 1.12 21.05 -6.92
N ARG A 160 0.73 19.79 -6.70
CA ARG A 160 0.54 18.78 -7.75
C ARG A 160 -0.45 19.28 -8.81
N VAL A 161 -1.64 19.70 -8.37
CA VAL A 161 -2.70 20.16 -9.28
C VAL A 161 -2.31 21.49 -9.93
N ALA A 162 -1.64 22.39 -9.21
CA ALA A 162 -1.20 23.67 -9.75
C ALA A 162 -0.21 23.53 -10.92
N CYS A 163 0.57 22.44 -11.00
CA CYS A 163 1.50 22.18 -12.10
C CYS A 163 0.99 21.14 -13.11
N ASN A 164 -0.33 20.88 -13.14
CA ASN A 164 -0.96 19.88 -14.01
C ASN A 164 -0.44 18.43 -13.82
N MET A 165 0.16 18.09 -12.67
CA MET A 165 0.77 16.79 -12.46
C MET A 165 -0.29 15.70 -12.26
N ALA A 166 -0.62 14.99 -13.34
CA ALA A 166 -1.43 13.77 -13.26
C ALA A 166 -0.66 12.66 -12.53
N ALA A 167 -1.38 11.81 -11.80
CA ALA A 167 -0.78 10.84 -10.91
C ALA A 167 -1.50 9.49 -10.91
N VAL A 168 -0.71 8.42 -10.79
CA VAL A 168 -1.17 7.05 -10.53
C VAL A 168 -0.49 6.54 -9.26
N PRO A 169 -0.89 7.01 -8.06
CA PRO A 169 -0.22 6.63 -6.81
C PRO A 169 -0.48 5.16 -6.45
N GLY A 170 0.46 4.58 -5.71
CA GLY A 170 0.26 3.29 -5.04
C GLY A 170 -0.87 3.39 -4.02
N PHE A 171 -0.84 4.41 -3.17
CA PHE A 171 -1.94 4.72 -2.26
C PHE A 171 -2.12 6.24 -2.08
N THR A 172 -3.31 6.62 -1.64
CA THR A 172 -3.63 7.95 -1.10
C THR A 172 -4.16 7.83 0.32
N VAL A 173 -3.95 8.84 1.15
CA VAL A 173 -4.37 8.90 2.55
C VAL A 173 -5.43 9.97 2.78
N SER A 174 -5.19 11.21 2.35
CA SER A 174 -6.11 12.30 2.64
C SER A 174 -7.34 12.32 1.74
N PRO A 175 -8.48 12.84 2.22
CA PRO A 175 -9.68 12.99 1.41
C PRO A 175 -9.48 13.70 0.07
N ASP A 176 -8.69 14.77 0.07
CA ASP A 176 -8.47 15.57 -1.11
C ASP A 176 -7.57 14.87 -2.15
N ALA A 177 -6.69 13.97 -1.71
CA ALA A 177 -5.87 13.16 -2.61
C ALA A 177 -6.64 11.94 -3.12
N ALA A 178 -7.38 11.26 -2.24
CA ALA A 178 -8.18 10.06 -2.55
C ALA A 178 -9.28 10.31 -3.59
N ASN A 179 -9.83 11.52 -3.60
CA ASN A 179 -10.77 11.99 -4.62
C ASN A 179 -10.20 13.16 -5.42
N GLY A 180 -8.87 13.27 -5.52
CA GLY A 180 -8.21 14.39 -6.18
C GLY A 180 -8.39 14.40 -7.70
N PRO A 181 -8.38 15.58 -8.36
CA PRO A 181 -8.42 15.65 -9.82
C PRO A 181 -7.14 15.04 -10.43
N MET A 182 -7.28 14.42 -11.60
CA MET A 182 -6.17 13.81 -12.35
C MET A 182 -5.41 12.70 -11.57
N THR A 183 -6.07 12.08 -10.60
CA THR A 183 -5.53 10.97 -9.81
C THR A 183 -6.33 9.70 -10.11
N TYR A 184 -5.64 8.62 -10.45
CA TYR A 184 -6.24 7.29 -10.68
C TYR A 184 -5.46 6.26 -9.89
N GLN A 185 -6.13 5.28 -9.29
CA GLN A 185 -5.47 4.29 -8.43
C GLN A 185 -5.77 2.88 -8.95
N GLY A 186 -4.78 2.00 -8.95
CA GLY A 186 -5.01 0.57 -9.21
C GLY A 186 -5.93 -0.05 -8.15
N VAL A 187 -5.81 0.42 -6.90
CA VAL A 187 -6.72 0.06 -5.81
C VAL A 187 -7.31 1.35 -5.20
N PRO A 188 -8.42 1.86 -5.75
CA PRO A 188 -9.08 3.06 -5.27
C PRO A 188 -9.48 2.98 -3.79
N PHE A 189 -9.22 4.05 -3.04
CA PHE A 189 -9.67 4.22 -1.66
C PHE A 189 -10.42 5.56 -1.47
N PRO A 190 -11.53 5.80 -2.21
CA PRO A 190 -12.25 7.06 -2.15
C PRO A 190 -12.90 7.29 -0.78
N VAL A 191 -13.27 8.53 -0.47
CA VAL A 191 -13.95 8.84 0.80
C VAL A 191 -15.41 8.43 0.81
N ASP A 192 -16.08 8.44 -0.36
CA ASP A 192 -17.53 8.27 -0.48
C ASP A 192 -18.00 6.82 -0.67
N TYR A 193 -17.06 5.91 -0.97
CA TYR A 193 -17.30 4.47 -0.99
C TYR A 193 -16.17 3.71 -0.27
N ALA A 194 -16.54 2.60 0.36
CA ALA A 194 -15.63 1.74 1.09
C ALA A 194 -15.82 0.28 0.68
N ASN A 195 -14.72 -0.47 0.62
CA ASN A 195 -14.77 -1.93 0.59
C ASN A 195 -14.98 -2.46 2.02
N GLY A 196 -16.20 -2.88 2.32
CA GLY A 196 -16.59 -3.45 3.60
C GLY A 196 -16.35 -4.96 3.73
N ALA A 197 -15.77 -5.63 2.72
CA ALA A 197 -15.67 -7.09 2.67
C ALA A 197 -15.17 -7.70 3.99
N ALA A 198 -14.09 -7.18 4.55
CA ALA A 198 -13.50 -7.73 5.76
C ALA A 198 -14.44 -7.69 6.99
N TRP A 199 -15.29 -6.67 7.13
CA TRP A 199 -16.28 -6.63 8.21
C TRP A 199 -17.38 -7.66 8.02
N PHE A 200 -17.88 -7.83 6.79
CA PHE A 200 -18.86 -8.89 6.53
C PHE A 200 -18.25 -10.30 6.68
N GLN A 201 -16.98 -10.48 6.31
CA GLN A 201 -16.26 -11.74 6.51
C GLN A 201 -16.03 -12.01 7.99
N MET A 202 -15.69 -10.97 8.78
CA MET A 202 -15.60 -11.06 10.23
C MET A 202 -16.95 -11.48 10.85
N ALA A 203 -18.08 -10.94 10.36
CA ALA A 203 -19.41 -11.38 10.78
C ALA A 203 -19.71 -12.84 10.43
N GLN A 204 -19.18 -13.35 9.32
CA GLN A 204 -19.34 -14.76 8.93
C GLN A 204 -18.49 -15.71 9.78
N LEU A 205 -17.23 -15.32 10.05
CA LEU A 205 -16.32 -16.10 10.89
C LEU A 205 -16.75 -16.11 12.35
N HIS A 206 -17.29 -14.98 12.84
CA HIS A 206 -17.62 -14.78 14.24
C HIS A 206 -19.01 -14.16 14.45
N PRO A 207 -20.09 -14.86 14.07
CA PRO A 207 -21.46 -14.35 14.18
C PRO A 207 -21.90 -14.13 15.64
N ASP A 208 -21.24 -14.78 16.60
CA ASP A 208 -21.46 -14.61 18.04
C ASP A 208 -20.84 -13.32 18.60
N MET A 209 -19.97 -12.64 17.86
CA MET A 209 -19.24 -11.45 18.31
C MET A 209 -19.78 -10.12 17.79
N LEU A 210 -20.93 -10.10 17.10
CA LEU A 210 -21.50 -8.89 16.49
C LEU A 210 -21.71 -7.73 17.49
N ASN A 211 -21.77 -7.99 18.79
CA ASN A 211 -21.95 -6.95 19.83
C ASN A 211 -20.73 -6.81 20.76
N ASP A 212 -19.60 -7.44 20.43
CA ASP A 212 -18.44 -7.57 21.33
C ASP A 212 -17.15 -6.93 20.78
N PHE A 213 -17.21 -6.25 19.64
CA PHE A 213 -16.09 -5.47 19.09
C PHE A 213 -16.08 -4.01 19.56
N ASP A 214 -14.90 -3.43 19.61
CA ASP A 214 -14.70 -1.97 19.64
C ASP A 214 -13.55 -1.57 18.70
N LEU A 215 -13.48 -0.28 18.36
CA LEU A 215 -12.42 0.29 17.54
C LEU A 215 -11.37 0.99 18.41
N VAL A 216 -10.09 0.74 18.16
CA VAL A 216 -8.98 1.36 18.88
C VAL A 216 -8.80 2.82 18.44
N GLY A 217 -9.22 3.74 19.30
CA GLY A 217 -9.11 5.18 19.05
C GLY A 217 -7.67 5.70 19.03
N SER A 218 -7.43 6.75 18.24
CA SER A 218 -6.13 7.43 18.12
C SER A 218 -6.25 8.95 18.15
N THR A 219 -5.17 9.64 18.54
CA THR A 219 -5.06 11.10 18.43
C THR A 219 -4.66 11.61 17.04
N MET A 220 -4.27 10.72 16.11
CA MET A 220 -3.87 11.11 14.75
C MET A 220 -5.09 11.43 13.87
N PRO A 221 -5.18 12.62 13.24
CA PRO A 221 -6.35 13.03 12.44
C PRO A 221 -6.74 12.07 11.32
N THR A 222 -5.77 11.44 10.64
CA THR A 222 -6.03 10.47 9.57
C THR A 222 -6.68 9.20 10.11
N ILE A 223 -6.24 8.69 11.26
CA ILE A 223 -6.87 7.53 11.92
C ILE A 223 -8.27 7.89 12.41
N ILE A 224 -8.49 9.09 12.96
CA ILE A 224 -9.84 9.52 13.37
C ILE A 224 -10.82 9.46 12.20
N THR A 225 -10.38 9.89 11.02
CA THR A 225 -11.17 9.83 9.78
C THR A 225 -11.40 8.38 9.34
N SER A 226 -10.36 7.53 9.36
CA SER A 226 -10.48 6.09 9.05
C SER A 226 -11.49 5.39 9.96
N LEU A 227 -11.44 5.65 11.29
CA LEU A 227 -12.34 5.04 12.27
C LEU A 227 -13.83 5.37 12.00
N ALA A 228 -14.14 6.57 11.50
CA ALA A 228 -15.50 6.94 11.13
C ALA A 228 -16.00 6.12 9.91
N LYS A 229 -15.14 5.92 8.91
CA LYS A 229 -15.41 5.07 7.75
C LYS A 229 -15.57 3.61 8.17
N THR A 230 -14.68 3.11 9.02
CA THR A 230 -14.72 1.75 9.56
C THR A 230 -15.99 1.46 10.35
N ARG A 231 -16.45 2.40 11.18
CA ARG A 231 -17.73 2.27 11.88
C ARG A 231 -18.90 2.03 10.92
N SER A 232 -18.95 2.79 9.82
CA SER A 232 -20.00 2.64 8.80
C SER A 232 -19.97 1.24 8.16
N MET A 233 -18.77 0.70 7.89
CA MET A 233 -18.62 -0.66 7.36
C MET A 233 -19.03 -1.74 8.37
N ALA A 234 -18.61 -1.60 9.63
CA ALA A 234 -18.96 -2.52 10.71
C ALA A 234 -20.48 -2.57 10.94
N GLU A 235 -21.12 -1.40 11.03
CA GLU A 235 -22.58 -1.29 11.21
C GLU A 235 -23.35 -1.88 10.02
N ALA A 236 -22.89 -1.65 8.79
CA ALA A 236 -23.47 -2.25 7.59
C ALA A 236 -23.35 -3.79 7.58
N ALA A 237 -22.27 -4.33 8.15
CA ALA A 237 -22.06 -5.76 8.35
C ALA A 237 -22.84 -6.34 9.56
N GLY A 238 -23.58 -5.50 10.30
CA GLY A 238 -24.43 -5.92 11.42
C GLY A 238 -23.77 -5.83 12.80
N PHE A 239 -22.57 -5.26 12.91
CA PHE A 239 -21.93 -5.05 14.20
C PHE A 239 -22.57 -3.88 14.97
N LYS A 240 -22.65 -4.04 16.29
CA LYS A 240 -22.91 -2.97 17.26
C LYS A 240 -21.67 -2.81 18.13
N LEU A 241 -20.86 -1.81 17.79
CA LEU A 241 -19.60 -1.55 18.47
C LEU A 241 -19.83 -1.08 19.90
N LYS A 242 -18.97 -1.47 20.84
CA LYS A 242 -19.14 -1.21 22.27
C LYS A 242 -18.84 0.22 22.70
N ASP A 243 -18.09 0.98 21.89
CA ASP A 243 -17.73 2.37 22.18
C ASP A 243 -17.13 2.54 23.57
N CYS A 244 -16.08 1.79 23.89
CA CYS A 244 -15.48 1.77 25.21
C CYS A 244 -14.84 3.12 25.58
N GLY A 245 -14.68 4.04 24.63
CA GLY A 245 -14.19 5.40 24.83
C GLY A 245 -12.67 5.45 25.07
N VAL A 246 -11.93 4.53 24.46
CA VAL A 246 -10.47 4.47 24.54
C VAL A 246 -9.86 5.22 23.36
N THR A 247 -8.97 6.17 23.66
CA THR A 247 -8.18 6.90 22.68
C THR A 247 -6.72 6.88 23.10
N ILE A 248 -5.82 6.44 22.22
CA ILE A 248 -4.40 6.28 22.48
C ILE A 248 -3.60 7.31 21.69
N ASN A 249 -2.58 7.92 22.28
CA ASN A 249 -1.67 8.82 21.58
C ASN A 249 -0.92 8.09 20.46
N TYR A 250 -0.93 8.63 19.26
CA TYR A 250 -0.18 8.07 18.12
C TYR A 250 1.34 8.00 18.41
N GLN A 251 1.87 9.00 19.11
CA GLN A 251 3.29 9.03 19.48
C GLN A 251 3.66 8.04 20.60
N GLY A 252 2.65 7.37 21.17
CA GLY A 252 2.79 6.38 22.21
C GLY A 252 2.45 6.93 23.60
N GLU A 253 2.35 6.00 24.54
CA GLU A 253 1.97 6.25 25.93
C GLU A 253 3.09 5.88 26.90
N PRO A 254 3.23 6.57 28.05
CA PRO A 254 4.12 6.13 29.12
C PRO A 254 3.78 4.74 29.65
N THR A 255 2.49 4.40 29.63
CA THR A 255 1.96 3.07 29.97
C THR A 255 0.63 2.84 29.27
N TYR A 256 0.42 1.63 28.78
CA TYR A 256 -0.82 1.22 28.10
C TYR A 256 -1.83 0.53 29.03
N VAL A 257 -1.42 0.13 30.24
CA VAL A 257 -2.23 -0.65 31.19
C VAL A 257 -3.59 0.00 31.52
N PRO A 258 -3.70 1.33 31.75
CA PRO A 258 -5.01 1.94 32.02
C PRO A 258 -6.01 1.81 30.86
N PHE A 259 -5.52 1.86 29.62
CA PHE A 259 -6.36 1.68 28.44
C PHE A 259 -6.81 0.22 28.29
N ALA A 260 -5.92 -0.73 28.57
CA ALA A 260 -6.23 -2.15 28.59
C ALA A 260 -7.28 -2.50 29.67
N GLU A 261 -7.12 -1.98 30.88
CA GLU A 261 -8.12 -2.15 31.96
C GLU A 261 -9.49 -1.58 31.58
N LYS A 262 -9.52 -0.47 30.84
CA LYS A 262 -10.77 0.13 30.35
C LYS A 262 -11.48 -0.78 29.34
N TYR A 263 -10.74 -1.39 28.40
CA TYR A 263 -11.31 -2.40 27.51
C TYR A 263 -11.80 -3.64 28.26
N LYS A 264 -11.05 -4.10 29.26
CA LYS A 264 -11.46 -5.22 30.12
C LYS A 264 -12.78 -4.94 30.82
N GLN A 265 -12.93 -3.75 31.40
CA GLN A 265 -14.16 -3.31 32.08
C GLN A 265 -15.34 -3.16 31.11
N CYS A 266 -15.08 -2.72 29.88
CA CYS A 266 -16.08 -2.66 28.80
C CYS A 266 -16.51 -4.07 28.32
N GLY A 267 -15.68 -5.08 28.55
CA GLY A 267 -15.95 -6.47 28.20
C GLY A 267 -15.89 -6.73 26.70
N VAL A 268 -15.07 -6.00 25.95
CA VAL A 268 -14.83 -6.30 24.53
C VAL A 268 -14.13 -7.65 24.38
N LYS A 269 -14.46 -8.35 23.29
CA LYS A 269 -13.80 -9.59 22.87
C LYS A 269 -13.10 -9.44 21.52
N GLY A 270 -13.36 -8.35 20.79
CA GLY A 270 -12.68 -8.01 19.56
C GLY A 270 -12.20 -6.56 19.59
N LEU A 271 -11.00 -6.31 19.06
CA LEU A 271 -10.43 -4.98 18.90
C LEU A 271 -10.05 -4.78 17.44
N TRP A 272 -10.61 -3.75 16.82
CA TRP A 272 -10.18 -3.32 15.48
C TRP A 272 -9.18 -2.15 15.56
N THR A 273 -8.11 -2.17 14.78
CA THR A 273 -7.11 -1.09 14.78
C THR A 273 -6.63 -0.70 13.38
N SER A 274 -6.63 0.61 13.11
CA SER A 274 -5.99 1.26 11.94
C SER A 274 -4.55 1.70 12.26
N ARG A 275 -4.09 1.46 13.49
CA ARG A 275 -2.72 1.79 13.88
C ARG A 275 -1.78 0.72 13.31
N SER A 276 -0.64 1.14 12.78
CA SER A 276 0.34 0.22 12.17
C SER A 276 1.01 -0.70 13.22
N PRO A 277 1.51 -1.88 12.81
CA PRO A 277 2.21 -2.82 13.69
C PRO A 277 3.63 -2.34 14.02
N VAL A 278 3.72 -1.30 14.86
CA VAL A 278 4.96 -0.68 15.34
C VAL A 278 5.15 -0.92 16.84
N PRO A 279 6.35 -0.67 17.42
CA PRO A 279 6.62 -0.97 18.83
C PRO A 279 5.62 -0.36 19.83
N ASN A 280 5.08 0.83 19.54
CA ASN A 280 4.04 1.44 20.37
C ASN A 280 2.78 0.58 20.44
N GLU A 281 2.32 0.06 19.30
CA GLU A 281 1.12 -0.77 19.21
C GLU A 281 1.36 -2.16 19.81
N PHE A 282 2.54 -2.74 19.60
CA PHE A 282 2.92 -4.00 20.25
C PHE A 282 2.95 -3.87 21.79
N ASN A 283 3.39 -2.73 22.32
CA ASN A 283 3.36 -2.46 23.75
C ASN A 283 1.93 -2.29 24.28
N PHE A 284 0.99 -1.82 23.46
CA PHE A 284 -0.44 -1.83 23.80
C PHE A 284 -0.98 -3.26 23.90
N PHE A 285 -0.69 -4.14 22.94
CA PHE A 285 -1.14 -5.54 23.01
C PHE A 285 -0.49 -6.34 24.15
N LYS A 286 0.76 -6.04 24.53
CA LYS A 286 1.35 -6.56 25.79
C LYS A 286 0.55 -6.13 27.02
N ALA A 287 0.02 -4.91 27.05
CA ALA A 287 -0.80 -4.45 28.17
C ALA A 287 -2.19 -5.10 28.18
N ILE A 288 -2.78 -5.39 27.01
CA ILE A 288 -4.00 -6.19 26.88
C ILE A 288 -3.81 -7.59 27.49
N ASP A 289 -2.71 -8.26 27.14
CA ASP A 289 -2.36 -9.55 27.74
C ASP A 289 -2.09 -9.44 29.26
N GLN A 290 -1.36 -8.40 29.69
CA GLN A 290 -1.04 -8.17 31.10
C GLN A 290 -2.30 -8.05 31.98
N VAL A 291 -3.39 -7.50 31.47
CA VAL A 291 -4.67 -7.41 32.20
C VAL A 291 -5.51 -8.69 32.06
N GLY A 292 -5.01 -9.71 31.40
CA GLY A 292 -5.64 -11.03 31.23
C GLY A 292 -6.73 -11.06 30.16
N MET A 293 -6.61 -10.24 29.11
CA MET A 293 -7.48 -10.29 27.94
C MET A 293 -6.78 -10.98 26.78
N ASP A 294 -7.55 -11.74 26.00
CA ASP A 294 -7.12 -12.34 24.73
C ASP A 294 -8.20 -12.06 23.67
N PRO A 295 -8.30 -10.82 23.16
CA PRO A 295 -9.31 -10.46 22.18
C PRO A 295 -8.91 -10.93 20.78
N ILE A 296 -9.90 -11.12 19.90
CA ILE A 296 -9.64 -11.17 18.47
C ILE A 296 -9.12 -9.80 18.03
N ILE A 297 -7.97 -9.83 17.36
CA ILE A 297 -7.33 -8.63 16.83
C ILE A 297 -7.72 -8.55 15.37
N PHE A 298 -8.34 -7.44 14.98
CA PHE A 298 -8.72 -7.18 13.60
C PHE A 298 -7.98 -5.93 13.12
N GLY A 299 -7.12 -6.07 12.11
CA GLY A 299 -6.27 -5.00 11.62
C GLY A 299 -6.54 -4.68 10.17
N GLU A 300 -6.15 -3.47 9.77
CA GLU A 300 -5.97 -3.13 8.36
C GLU A 300 -4.85 -3.97 7.71
N ALA A 301 -4.77 -3.96 6.39
CA ALA A 301 -3.85 -4.77 5.58
C ALA A 301 -2.37 -4.57 5.95
N THR A 302 -2.02 -3.43 6.56
CA THR A 302 -0.66 -3.17 7.06
C THR A 302 -0.23 -4.13 8.18
N TRP A 303 -1.19 -4.83 8.82
CA TRP A 303 -0.92 -5.91 9.77
C TRP A 303 -0.45 -7.20 9.11
N TYR A 304 -0.67 -7.38 7.81
CA TYR A 304 0.02 -8.38 7.00
C TYR A 304 1.43 -7.88 6.65
N GLY A 305 2.34 -7.99 7.62
CA GLY A 305 3.71 -7.49 7.49
C GLY A 305 4.73 -8.18 8.37
N SER A 306 6.01 -8.04 8.02
CA SER A 306 7.12 -8.71 8.69
C SER A 306 7.32 -8.25 10.14
N SER A 307 6.98 -7.01 10.47
CA SER A 307 7.06 -6.51 11.86
C SER A 307 6.10 -7.26 12.79
N ALA A 308 4.86 -7.51 12.36
CA ALA A 308 3.90 -8.30 13.13
C ALA A 308 4.33 -9.77 13.23
N GLN A 309 4.84 -10.38 12.15
CA GLN A 309 5.40 -11.74 12.19
C GLN A 309 6.55 -11.86 13.19
N ALA A 310 7.52 -10.93 13.14
CA ALA A 310 8.69 -10.96 14.01
C ALA A 310 8.29 -10.81 15.48
N PHE A 311 7.39 -9.86 15.77
CA PHE A 311 6.86 -9.67 17.12
C PHE A 311 6.10 -10.91 17.62
N ASN A 312 5.25 -11.50 16.77
CA ASN A 312 4.42 -12.64 17.18
C ASN A 312 5.22 -13.94 17.31
N LYS A 313 6.28 -14.12 16.51
CA LYS A 313 7.21 -15.24 16.63
C LYS A 313 7.80 -15.38 18.04
N GLU A 314 8.08 -14.25 18.68
CA GLU A 314 8.66 -14.22 20.03
C GLU A 314 7.60 -14.22 21.13
N SER A 315 6.47 -13.56 20.90
CA SER A 315 5.49 -13.25 21.95
C SER A 315 4.25 -14.15 21.95
N GLY A 316 3.80 -14.63 20.78
CA GLY A 316 2.52 -15.33 20.61
C GLY A 316 1.27 -14.45 20.82
N LEU A 317 1.45 -13.16 21.08
CA LEU A 317 0.36 -12.24 21.48
C LEU A 317 -0.57 -11.83 20.34
N LEU A 318 -0.20 -12.11 19.09
CA LEU A 318 -0.99 -11.83 17.88
C LEU A 318 -1.51 -13.11 17.21
N ASN A 319 -1.55 -14.26 17.91
CA ASN A 319 -2.08 -15.51 17.34
C ASN A 319 -3.56 -15.44 16.91
N ASN A 320 -4.30 -14.45 17.41
CA ASN A 320 -5.69 -14.18 17.06
C ASN A 320 -5.84 -12.95 16.13
N LEU A 321 -4.76 -12.56 15.44
CA LEU A 321 -4.77 -11.47 14.46
C LEU A 321 -5.41 -11.91 13.16
N ASN A 322 -6.29 -11.04 12.66
CA ASN A 322 -6.95 -11.10 11.37
C ASN A 322 -6.68 -9.78 10.65
N ALA A 323 -6.04 -9.80 9.49
CA ALA A 323 -5.80 -8.61 8.67
C ALA A 323 -6.77 -8.61 7.48
N ASP A 324 -7.38 -7.45 7.20
CA ASP A 324 -8.13 -7.25 5.97
C ASP A 324 -7.22 -7.22 4.75
N MET A 325 -7.65 -7.81 3.63
CA MET A 325 -6.86 -7.83 2.41
C MET A 325 -7.74 -7.71 1.18
N THR A 326 -7.32 -6.86 0.25
CA THR A 326 -7.84 -6.82 -1.14
C THR A 326 -6.79 -7.36 -2.12
N PHE A 327 -5.57 -7.61 -1.67
CA PHE A 327 -4.48 -8.24 -2.43
C PHE A 327 -4.36 -9.73 -2.12
N GLN A 328 -3.78 -10.45 -3.06
CA GLN A 328 -3.33 -11.82 -2.85
C GLN A 328 -2.19 -11.86 -1.84
N MET A 329 -2.09 -12.98 -1.12
CA MET A 329 -0.98 -13.21 -0.19
C MET A 329 0.30 -13.54 -0.96
N LEU A 330 1.46 -13.12 -0.45
CA LEU A 330 2.78 -13.50 -0.97
C LEU A 330 3.03 -15.01 -0.89
N GLU A 331 2.37 -15.68 0.05
CA GLU A 331 2.37 -17.12 0.20
C GLU A 331 1.67 -17.85 -0.96
N ASN A 332 0.79 -17.18 -1.71
CA ASN A 332 0.04 -17.78 -2.83
C ASN A 332 0.84 -17.78 -4.15
N ALA A 333 2.16 -17.55 -4.12
CA ALA A 333 3.00 -17.45 -5.33
C ALA A 333 2.98 -18.72 -6.21
N ASP A 334 2.76 -19.90 -5.62
CA ASP A 334 2.62 -21.16 -6.34
C ASP A 334 1.29 -21.29 -7.10
N LYS A 335 0.29 -20.48 -6.74
CA LYS A 335 -1.08 -20.50 -7.31
C LYS A 335 -1.43 -19.25 -8.11
N VAL A 336 -0.79 -18.13 -7.80
CA VAL A 336 -1.07 -16.82 -8.40
C VAL A 336 0.17 -16.37 -9.18
N PRO A 337 0.17 -16.50 -10.52
CA PRO A 337 1.32 -16.14 -11.36
C PRO A 337 1.78 -14.69 -11.19
N ALA A 338 0.86 -13.75 -10.92
CA ALA A 338 1.19 -12.35 -10.67
C ALA A 338 2.05 -12.17 -9.41
N VAL A 339 1.75 -12.92 -8.35
CA VAL A 339 2.51 -12.89 -7.09
C VAL A 339 3.88 -13.53 -7.29
N ALA A 340 3.96 -14.64 -8.04
CA ALA A 340 5.26 -15.21 -8.42
C ALA A 340 6.12 -14.21 -9.19
N LYS A 341 5.55 -13.57 -10.22
CA LYS A 341 6.28 -12.59 -11.04
C LYS A 341 6.70 -11.36 -10.24
N TYR A 342 5.82 -10.85 -9.37
CA TYR A 342 6.16 -9.78 -8.44
C TYR A 342 7.40 -10.17 -7.60
N LYS A 343 7.37 -11.32 -6.93
CA LYS A 343 8.49 -11.77 -6.09
C LYS A 343 9.78 -11.93 -6.87
N GLU A 344 9.70 -12.57 -8.04
CA GLU A 344 10.83 -12.74 -8.95
C GLU A 344 11.52 -11.41 -9.27
N LEU A 345 10.76 -10.41 -9.70
CA LEU A 345 11.29 -9.10 -10.09
C LEU A 345 11.89 -8.34 -8.90
N ILE A 346 11.22 -8.36 -7.75
CA ILE A 346 11.71 -7.62 -6.57
C ILE A 346 12.97 -8.28 -5.99
N GLU A 347 12.99 -9.61 -5.92
CA GLU A 347 14.12 -10.37 -5.38
C GLU A 347 15.35 -10.28 -6.29
N ALA A 348 15.17 -10.21 -7.62
CA ALA A 348 16.27 -10.01 -8.58
C ALA A 348 17.04 -8.70 -8.32
N GLU A 349 16.33 -7.64 -7.93
CA GLU A 349 16.90 -6.33 -7.57
C GLU A 349 17.30 -6.22 -6.08
N GLY A 350 17.14 -7.30 -5.29
CA GLY A 350 17.40 -7.28 -3.85
C GLY A 350 16.46 -6.34 -3.07
N GLY A 351 15.29 -6.04 -3.63
CA GLY A 351 14.27 -5.19 -3.04
C GLY A 351 13.46 -5.87 -1.93
N LYS A 352 12.64 -5.08 -1.23
CA LYS A 352 11.75 -5.58 -0.19
C LYS A 352 10.40 -6.05 -0.76
N THR A 353 10.17 -7.36 -0.75
CA THR A 353 8.86 -7.97 -1.07
C THR A 353 7.84 -7.69 0.05
N ALA A 354 6.80 -6.90 -0.24
CA ALA A 354 5.74 -6.58 0.71
C ALA A 354 4.46 -6.07 0.01
N LEU A 355 3.36 -5.99 0.75
CA LEU A 355 2.05 -5.59 0.23
C LEU A 355 2.06 -4.24 -0.51
N LEU A 356 2.64 -3.20 0.08
CA LEU A 356 2.68 -1.87 -0.55
C LEU A 356 3.51 -1.86 -1.84
N GLY A 357 4.47 -2.79 -1.95
CA GLY A 357 5.19 -3.04 -3.20
C GLY A 357 4.26 -3.60 -4.28
N MET A 358 3.44 -4.62 -3.98
CA MET A 358 2.42 -5.14 -4.92
C MET A 358 1.45 -4.03 -5.37
N GLN A 359 1.08 -3.15 -4.45
CA GLN A 359 0.20 -2.02 -4.75
C GLN A 359 0.85 -0.98 -5.68
N SER A 360 2.13 -0.72 -5.49
CA SER A 360 2.92 0.15 -6.37
C SER A 360 3.15 -0.49 -7.75
N THR A 361 3.37 -1.81 -7.80
CA THR A 361 3.43 -2.59 -9.03
C THR A 361 2.12 -2.51 -9.81
N SER A 362 0.96 -2.72 -9.17
CA SER A 362 -0.35 -2.57 -9.83
C SER A 362 -0.54 -1.16 -10.40
N SER A 363 -0.10 -0.13 -9.67
CA SER A 363 -0.20 1.26 -10.11
C SER A 363 0.72 1.57 -11.30
N PHE A 364 1.94 1.03 -11.30
CA PHE A 364 2.84 1.10 -12.46
C PHE A 364 2.23 0.41 -13.68
N LEU A 365 1.70 -0.80 -13.52
CA LEU A 365 1.06 -1.55 -14.61
C LEU A 365 -0.18 -0.82 -15.17
N LEU A 366 -0.98 -0.20 -14.30
CA LEU A 366 -2.14 0.61 -14.70
C LEU A 366 -1.70 1.80 -15.55
N TRP A 367 -0.70 2.54 -15.07
CA TRP A 367 -0.12 3.65 -15.81
C TRP A 367 0.47 3.21 -17.16
N ALA A 368 1.25 2.13 -17.17
CA ALA A 368 1.89 1.63 -18.39
C ALA A 368 0.85 1.16 -19.42
N THR A 369 -0.22 0.52 -18.97
CA THR A 369 -1.35 0.10 -19.82
C THR A 369 -2.00 1.30 -20.50
N ALA A 370 -2.31 2.37 -19.76
CA ALA A 370 -2.85 3.59 -20.35
C ALA A 370 -1.86 4.31 -21.28
N ALA A 371 -0.57 4.36 -20.90
CA ALA A 371 0.47 4.99 -21.70
C ALA A 371 0.73 4.27 -23.04
N LYS A 372 0.56 2.94 -23.07
CA LYS A 372 0.63 2.14 -24.30
C LYS A 372 -0.43 2.58 -25.31
N GLU A 373 -1.68 2.78 -24.87
CA GLU A 373 -2.77 3.21 -25.75
C GLU A 373 -2.57 4.61 -26.34
N CYS A 374 -1.83 5.48 -25.65
CA CYS A 374 -1.52 6.83 -26.15
C CYS A 374 -0.55 6.86 -27.34
N GLY A 375 0.26 5.82 -27.56
CA GLY A 375 1.17 5.75 -28.71
C GLY A 375 2.13 6.95 -28.81
N SER A 376 2.16 7.58 -29.99
CA SER A 376 2.97 8.80 -30.20
C SER A 376 2.37 10.04 -29.54
N ASP A 377 1.06 10.08 -29.28
CA ASP A 377 0.33 11.24 -28.73
C ASP A 377 0.35 11.28 -27.19
N LEU A 378 1.41 10.74 -26.57
CA LEU A 378 1.56 10.62 -25.13
C LEU A 378 1.61 12.00 -24.46
N THR A 379 0.47 12.42 -23.93
CA THR A 379 0.28 13.68 -23.21
C THR A 379 -0.48 13.41 -21.92
N ARG A 380 -0.42 14.32 -20.95
CA ARG A 380 -1.22 14.17 -19.72
C ARG A 380 -2.72 14.13 -20.02
N GLN A 381 -3.16 14.83 -21.07
CA GLN A 381 -4.54 14.74 -21.55
C GLN A 381 -4.89 13.34 -22.05
N CYS A 382 -4.02 12.73 -22.88
CA CYS A 382 -4.23 11.35 -23.31
C CYS A 382 -4.27 10.39 -22.11
N MET A 383 -3.33 10.51 -21.19
CA MET A 383 -3.27 9.67 -19.98
C MET A 383 -4.54 9.77 -19.14
N VAL A 384 -5.02 10.99 -18.85
CA VAL A 384 -6.26 11.20 -18.08
C VAL A 384 -7.47 10.59 -18.80
N THR A 385 -7.51 10.66 -20.13
CA THR A 385 -8.56 10.04 -20.94
C THR A 385 -8.48 8.52 -20.90
N GLU A 386 -7.33 7.91 -21.17
CA GLU A 386 -7.18 6.44 -21.20
C GLU A 386 -7.36 5.82 -19.81
N LEU A 387 -6.80 6.41 -18.75
CA LEU A 387 -7.01 5.96 -17.38
C LEU A 387 -8.50 5.98 -16.98
N SER A 388 -9.27 6.97 -17.47
CA SER A 388 -10.70 7.08 -17.16
C SER A 388 -11.56 5.96 -17.77
N LYS A 389 -11.04 5.23 -18.78
CA LYS A 389 -11.74 4.15 -19.46
C LYS A 389 -11.54 2.79 -18.80
N ILE A 390 -10.61 2.69 -17.85
CA ILE A 390 -10.27 1.42 -17.19
C ILE A 390 -11.25 1.18 -16.05
N HIS A 391 -12.24 0.31 -16.30
CA HIS A 391 -13.32 0.01 -15.34
C HIS A 391 -13.22 -1.38 -14.70
N GLU A 392 -12.27 -2.20 -15.13
CA GLU A 392 -11.97 -3.50 -14.55
C GLU A 392 -10.45 -3.63 -14.46
N TRP A 393 -9.92 -3.71 -13.25
CA TRP A 393 -8.49 -3.78 -13.00
C TRP A 393 -8.16 -4.67 -11.80
N ASP A 394 -7.29 -5.66 -11.99
CA ASP A 394 -6.84 -6.59 -10.95
C ASP A 394 -5.30 -6.64 -10.80
N GLY A 395 -4.59 -5.79 -11.55
CA GLY A 395 -3.12 -5.77 -11.58
C GLY A 395 -2.48 -7.05 -12.10
N GLY A 396 -3.14 -7.76 -13.02
CA GLY A 396 -2.70 -9.06 -13.54
C GLY A 396 -2.97 -10.22 -12.59
N GLY A 397 -3.91 -10.03 -11.65
CA GLY A 397 -4.29 -10.99 -10.61
C GLY A 397 -3.66 -10.74 -9.23
N LEU A 398 -2.99 -9.61 -9.02
CA LEU A 398 -2.41 -9.24 -7.71
C LEU A 398 -3.48 -8.91 -6.66
N HIS A 399 -4.62 -8.36 -7.07
CA HIS A 399 -5.69 -7.95 -6.17
C HIS A 399 -7.08 -8.22 -6.77
N ALA A 400 -8.12 -8.09 -5.95
CA ALA A 400 -9.49 -8.17 -6.43
C ALA A 400 -9.80 -7.05 -7.44
N VAL A 401 -10.72 -7.30 -8.37
CA VAL A 401 -11.09 -6.34 -9.42
C VAL A 401 -11.60 -5.02 -8.82
N THR A 402 -11.07 -3.91 -9.30
CA THR A 402 -11.47 -2.53 -8.99
C THR A 402 -11.88 -1.77 -10.25
N ASP A 403 -12.41 -0.56 -10.10
CA ASP A 403 -12.72 0.35 -11.21
C ASP A 403 -11.96 1.69 -11.01
N PRO A 404 -10.71 1.78 -11.53
CA PRO A 404 -9.89 2.99 -11.48
C PRO A 404 -10.57 4.21 -12.13
N GLY A 405 -11.21 4.01 -13.28
CA GLY A 405 -11.81 5.08 -14.08
C GLY A 405 -12.99 5.77 -13.39
N LYS A 406 -13.73 5.05 -12.55
CA LYS A 406 -14.76 5.63 -11.67
C LYS A 406 -14.29 5.86 -10.25
N ASN A 407 -13.02 5.63 -9.91
CA ASN A 407 -12.52 5.70 -8.54
C ASN A 407 -13.40 4.88 -7.56
N MET A 408 -13.56 3.59 -7.84
CA MET A 408 -14.39 2.67 -7.05
C MET A 408 -13.54 1.51 -6.51
N PRO A 409 -13.65 1.22 -5.20
CA PRO A 409 -12.92 0.11 -4.59
C PRO A 409 -13.49 -1.23 -5.05
N ALA A 410 -12.77 -2.32 -4.75
CA ALA A 410 -13.28 -3.66 -4.95
C ALA A 410 -14.52 -3.94 -4.09
N THR A 411 -15.35 -4.88 -4.53
CA THR A 411 -16.44 -5.49 -3.75
C THR A 411 -16.08 -6.89 -3.27
N CYS A 412 -14.78 -7.17 -3.17
CA CYS A 412 -14.24 -8.45 -2.73
C CYS A 412 -13.13 -8.25 -1.73
N GLY A 413 -12.85 -9.28 -0.95
CA GLY A 413 -11.68 -9.33 -0.08
C GLY A 413 -11.34 -10.75 0.34
N LEU A 414 -10.22 -10.88 1.02
CA LEU A 414 -9.85 -12.05 1.78
C LEU A 414 -9.40 -11.60 3.18
N MET A 415 -9.31 -12.53 4.11
CA MET A 415 -8.84 -12.31 5.46
C MET A 415 -7.63 -13.18 5.73
N VAL A 416 -6.62 -12.58 6.34
CA VAL A 416 -5.36 -13.24 6.67
C VAL A 416 -5.22 -13.38 8.17
N GLY A 417 -5.03 -14.61 8.65
CA GLY A 417 -4.70 -14.92 10.02
C GLY A 417 -3.19 -14.95 10.26
N LEU A 418 -2.74 -14.67 11.49
CA LEU A 418 -1.36 -14.88 11.92
C LEU A 418 -1.32 -15.86 13.08
N GLU A 419 -0.58 -16.96 12.94
CA GLU A 419 -0.29 -17.91 14.03
C GLU A 419 1.23 -18.13 14.12
N GLY A 420 1.80 -17.85 15.29
CA GLY A 420 3.26 -17.77 15.45
C GLY A 420 3.86 -16.76 14.46
N ALA A 421 4.65 -17.23 13.50
CA ALA A 421 5.22 -16.39 12.44
C ALA A 421 4.55 -16.58 11.07
N GLN A 422 3.54 -17.46 10.98
CA GLN A 422 2.95 -17.89 9.73
C GLN A 422 1.67 -17.12 9.44
N TYR A 423 1.62 -16.45 8.29
CA TYR A 423 0.35 -15.96 7.76
C TYR A 423 -0.38 -17.06 6.99
N THR A 424 -1.69 -17.11 7.13
CA THR A 424 -2.57 -18.01 6.37
C THR A 424 -3.82 -17.27 5.93
N GLN A 425 -4.37 -17.63 4.77
CA GLN A 425 -5.70 -17.16 4.41
C GLN A 425 -6.72 -17.88 5.27
N VAL A 426 -7.44 -17.14 6.11
CA VAL A 426 -8.49 -17.69 6.98
C VAL A 426 -9.87 -17.57 6.36
N PHE A 427 -10.03 -16.68 5.38
CA PHE A 427 -11.27 -16.52 4.63
C PHE A 427 -11.04 -15.89 3.24
N PRO A 428 -11.74 -16.34 2.18
CA PRO A 428 -12.48 -17.59 2.10
C PRO A 428 -11.55 -18.79 2.36
N ALA A 429 -12.12 -19.94 2.70
CA ALA A 429 -11.35 -21.13 3.10
C ALA A 429 -10.46 -21.67 1.96
N GLU A 430 -10.85 -21.45 0.71
CA GLU A 430 -10.03 -21.75 -0.45
C GLU A 430 -8.98 -20.65 -0.63
N SER A 431 -7.70 -21.02 -0.48
CA SER A 431 -6.57 -20.10 -0.65
C SER A 431 -6.52 -19.54 -2.06
N ALA A 432 -6.00 -18.32 -2.21
CA ALA A 432 -5.87 -17.63 -3.49
C ALA A 432 -7.19 -17.20 -4.14
N GLU A 433 -8.30 -17.32 -3.41
CA GLU A 433 -9.58 -16.74 -3.81
C GLU A 433 -9.94 -15.51 -2.98
N PHE A 434 -10.73 -14.64 -3.59
CA PHE A 434 -11.44 -13.56 -2.90
C PHE A 434 -12.92 -13.91 -2.80
N GLU A 435 -13.56 -13.57 -1.69
CA GLU A 435 -15.02 -13.57 -1.66
C GLU A 435 -15.55 -12.21 -2.11
N CYS A 436 -16.38 -12.22 -3.15
CA CYS A 436 -17.00 -11.04 -3.74
C CYS A 436 -18.49 -10.95 -3.41
N ASN A 437 -18.97 -9.76 -3.06
CA ASN A 437 -20.40 -9.49 -2.90
C ASN A 437 -20.71 -8.01 -3.06
N ASP A 438 -21.73 -7.65 -3.84
CA ASP A 438 -22.14 -6.24 -4.03
C ASP A 438 -22.48 -5.53 -2.70
N LYS A 439 -22.95 -6.28 -1.69
CA LYS A 439 -23.23 -5.73 -0.35
C LYS A 439 -21.96 -5.22 0.36
N TYR A 440 -20.77 -5.61 -0.10
CA TYR A 440 -19.49 -5.15 0.43
C TYR A 440 -19.19 -3.72 0.00
N LEU A 441 -19.88 -3.18 -1.00
CA LEU A 441 -19.73 -1.79 -1.37
C LEU A 441 -20.55 -0.89 -0.46
N ILE A 442 -19.88 -0.18 0.46
CA ILE A 442 -20.54 0.69 1.43
C ILE A 442 -20.41 2.14 0.99
N LYS A 443 -21.54 2.80 0.77
CA LYS A 443 -21.58 4.27 0.63
C LYS A 443 -21.42 4.91 2.01
N THR A 444 -20.46 5.81 2.15
CA THR A 444 -20.15 6.47 3.43
C THR A 444 -20.95 7.76 3.62
N ASP A 445 -21.07 8.23 4.86
CA ASP A 445 -21.76 9.48 5.18
C ASP A 445 -20.92 10.70 4.77
N ALA A 446 -21.50 11.60 3.97
CA ALA A 446 -20.86 12.85 3.54
C ALA A 446 -20.37 13.73 4.70
N ALA A 447 -21.00 13.66 5.87
CA ALA A 447 -20.53 14.37 7.07
C ALA A 447 -19.12 13.91 7.53
N THR A 448 -18.66 12.74 7.07
CA THR A 448 -17.38 12.13 7.46
C THR A 448 -16.28 12.28 6.43
N TRP A 449 -16.59 12.76 5.22
CA TRP A 449 -15.64 12.77 4.10
C TRP A 449 -14.42 13.67 4.33
N GLY A 450 -14.56 14.74 5.12
CA GLY A 450 -13.48 15.71 5.32
C GLY A 450 -13.11 16.52 4.07
N THR A 451 -13.88 16.37 2.99
CA THR A 451 -13.80 17.16 1.75
C THR A 451 -15.18 17.23 1.10
N GLU A 452 -15.37 18.19 0.19
CA GLU A 452 -16.58 18.32 -0.62
C GLU A 452 -16.32 17.71 -2.00
N LEU A 453 -17.21 16.82 -2.44
CA LEU A 453 -17.10 16.18 -3.75
C LEU A 453 -18.08 16.80 -4.74
N GLY A 454 -17.59 17.07 -5.95
CA GLY A 454 -18.40 17.46 -7.10
C GLY A 454 -19.29 16.32 -7.62
N PRO A 455 -20.12 16.59 -8.65
CA PRO A 455 -20.97 15.57 -9.26
C PRO A 455 -20.16 14.45 -9.95
N ASP A 456 -18.90 14.71 -10.29
CA ASP A 456 -17.92 13.76 -10.82
C ASP A 456 -17.14 13.03 -9.72
N ARG A 457 -17.52 13.20 -8.44
CA ARG A 457 -16.86 12.63 -7.25
C ARG A 457 -15.42 13.10 -7.06
N VAL A 458 -15.04 14.20 -7.71
CA VAL A 458 -13.73 14.85 -7.53
C VAL A 458 -13.83 15.91 -6.44
N SER A 459 -12.82 16.01 -5.58
CA SER A 459 -12.70 17.05 -4.56
C SER A 459 -12.78 18.44 -5.19
N THR A 460 -13.68 19.28 -4.68
CA THR A 460 -13.90 20.64 -5.20
C THR A 460 -12.77 21.59 -4.82
N LYS A 461 -11.94 21.23 -3.84
CA LYS A 461 -10.96 22.11 -3.19
C LYS A 461 -9.88 22.62 -4.13
N TYR A 462 -9.45 21.80 -5.08
CA TYR A 462 -8.34 22.11 -5.99
C TYR A 462 -8.78 22.26 -7.45
N LEU A 463 -10.08 22.46 -7.71
CA LEU A 463 -10.58 22.68 -9.05
C LEU A 463 -10.10 24.04 -9.59
N GLY A 464 -9.69 24.06 -10.85
CA GLY A 464 -9.17 25.25 -11.52
C GLY A 464 -8.83 25.00 -12.98
N PRO A 465 -8.30 26.00 -13.70
CA PRO A 465 -7.94 25.88 -15.12
C PRO A 465 -6.86 24.83 -15.39
N ASN A 466 -6.12 24.41 -14.35
CA ASN A 466 -5.07 23.41 -14.45
C ASN A 466 -5.59 21.96 -14.31
N VAL A 467 -6.89 21.78 -14.03
CA VAL A 467 -7.48 20.44 -14.00
C VAL A 467 -7.75 19.95 -15.42
N ILE A 468 -7.03 18.90 -15.81
CA ILE A 468 -7.27 18.14 -17.03
C ILE A 468 -8.44 17.19 -16.77
N LYS A 469 -9.46 17.25 -17.62
CA LYS A 469 -10.62 16.34 -17.55
C LYS A 469 -10.55 15.31 -18.68
N PRO A 470 -11.09 14.10 -18.48
CA PRO A 470 -11.22 13.13 -19.56
C PRO A 470 -11.94 13.72 -20.77
N GLN A 471 -11.43 13.44 -21.96
CA GLN A 471 -12.10 13.75 -23.23
C GLN A 471 -12.84 12.50 -23.69
N VAL A 472 -14.13 12.66 -24.03
CA VAL A 472 -15.02 11.58 -24.47
C VAL A 472 -14.83 11.28 -25.94
#